data_AF-A0A1V4TEI4-F1
#
_entry.id   AF-A0A1V4TEI4-F1
#
_cell.length_a   1.000
_cell.length_b   1.000
_cell.length_c   1.000
_cell.angle_alpha   90.00
_cell.angle_beta   90.00
_cell.angle_gamma   90.00
#
_symmetry.space_group_name_H-M   'P 1'
#
loop_
_entity.id
_entity.type
_entity.pdbx_description
1 polymer ?
#
loop_
_entity_poly.entity_id
_entity_poly.type
_entity_poly.pdbx_seq_one_letter_code
_entity_poly.pdbx_strand_id
1 'polypeptide(L)'
;MQNLTNDLQGQLPIEFLIVVGITVILLFPLIMCLMDSNELNQAMSASRAGALQGALHDGLAIYPDDTYRDYIIKHPRLVNPSGVKITKIDYSNQGFNPSYQKTKIQLRVHASAPSGIDKSDRNCLGDRINYYARKKICESFRTQNLTNSVYNPAFSTHYVFTTVDVCWE
;
A
#
# COMPACT_ATOMS: atom_id res chain seq x y z
N MET A 1 39.70 4.07 -55.77
CA MET A 1 39.08 4.92 -54.72
C MET A 1 37.53 4.86 -54.71
N GLN A 2 36.86 3.97 -55.46
CA GLN A 2 35.39 3.84 -55.46
C GLN A 2 34.82 2.86 -54.43
N ASN A 3 35.64 1.99 -53.82
CA ASN A 3 35.15 0.99 -52.86
C ASN A 3 35.02 1.51 -51.41
N LEU A 4 35.70 2.60 -51.04
CA LEU A 4 35.60 3.16 -49.68
C LEU A 4 34.26 3.85 -49.41
N THR A 5 33.63 4.43 -50.44
CA THR A 5 32.38 5.20 -50.28
C THR A 5 31.15 4.32 -50.09
N ASN A 6 31.18 3.06 -50.57
CA ASN A 6 30.09 2.12 -50.42
C ASN A 6 30.06 1.48 -49.01
N ASP A 7 31.21 1.28 -48.37
CA ASP A 7 31.28 0.77 -46.98
C ASP A 7 30.66 1.76 -45.97
N LEU A 8 30.83 3.08 -46.20
CA LEU A 8 30.28 4.13 -45.34
C LEU A 8 28.74 4.25 -45.40
N GLN A 9 28.11 3.87 -46.52
CA GLN A 9 26.65 4.01 -46.70
C GLN A 9 25.85 2.94 -45.94
N GLY A 10 26.43 1.77 -45.68
CA GLY A 10 25.81 0.69 -44.91
C GLY A 10 26.13 0.72 -43.41
N GLN A 11 27.26 1.33 -43.03
CA GLN A 11 27.71 1.38 -41.64
C GLN A 11 26.78 2.22 -40.75
N LEU A 12 26.43 3.44 -41.18
CA LEU A 12 25.52 4.33 -40.44
C LEU A 12 24.14 3.73 -40.12
N PRO A 13 23.42 3.10 -41.07
CA PRO A 13 22.14 2.47 -40.74
C PRO A 13 22.28 1.25 -39.83
N ILE A 14 23.39 0.49 -39.94
CA ILE A 14 23.65 -0.66 -39.06
C ILE A 14 23.95 -0.20 -37.62
N GLU A 15 24.81 0.81 -37.44
CA GLU A 15 25.09 1.40 -36.13
C GLU A 15 23.82 1.96 -35.50
N PHE A 16 22.98 2.64 -36.28
CA PHE A 16 21.68 3.12 -35.82
C PHE A 16 20.76 1.97 -35.36
N LEU A 17 20.66 0.89 -36.13
CA LEU A 17 19.88 -0.29 -35.75
C LEU A 17 20.39 -0.95 -34.47
N ILE A 18 21.70 -1.04 -34.29
CA ILE A 18 22.32 -1.58 -33.07
C ILE A 18 22.00 -0.69 -31.86
N VAL A 19 22.13 0.63 -32.00
CA VAL A 19 21.82 1.59 -30.92
C VAL A 19 20.33 1.51 -30.55
N VAL A 20 19.43 1.53 -31.52
CA VAL A 20 17.98 1.40 -31.26
C VAL A 20 17.65 0.06 -30.61
N GLY A 21 18.24 -1.04 -31.11
CA GLY A 21 18.05 -2.37 -30.55
C GLY A 21 18.47 -2.45 -29.08
N ILE A 22 19.67 -1.96 -28.74
CA ILE A 22 20.16 -1.90 -27.36
C ILE A 22 19.25 -1.02 -26.49
N THR A 23 18.78 0.10 -27.03
CA THR A 23 17.90 1.01 -26.29
C THR A 23 16.58 0.32 -25.93
N VAL A 24 15.96 -0.42 -26.86
CA VAL A 24 14.72 -1.17 -26.59
C VAL A 24 14.95 -2.26 -25.53
N ILE A 25 16.07 -2.99 -25.63
CA ILE A 25 16.43 -4.04 -24.67
C ILE A 25 16.59 -3.47 -23.25
N LEU A 26 17.13 -2.25 -23.12
CA LEU A 26 17.30 -1.58 -21.82
C LEU A 26 15.98 -0.99 -21.29
N LEU A 27 15.12 -0.48 -22.16
CA LEU A 27 13.85 0.15 -21.76
C LEU A 27 12.84 -0.84 -21.19
N PHE A 28 12.77 -2.05 -21.74
CA PHE A 28 11.80 -3.05 -21.30
C PHE A 28 11.89 -3.42 -19.81
N PRO A 29 13.05 -3.85 -19.27
CA PRO A 29 13.18 -4.18 -17.85
C PRO A 29 13.02 -2.95 -16.95
N LEU A 30 13.42 -1.77 -17.44
CA LEU A 30 13.24 -0.51 -16.72
C LEU A 30 11.75 -0.20 -16.50
N ILE A 31 10.92 -0.34 -17.54
CA ILE A 31 9.47 -0.13 -17.44
C ILE A 31 8.85 -1.10 -16.43
N MET A 32 9.23 -2.37 -16.45
CA MET A 32 8.71 -3.37 -15.50
C MET A 32 9.05 -2.99 -14.04
N CYS A 33 10.31 -2.61 -13.78
CA CYS A 33 10.74 -2.17 -12.45
C CYS A 33 9.99 -0.91 -11.97
N LEU A 34 9.72 0.02 -12.88
CA LEU A 34 8.94 1.23 -12.59
C LEU A 34 7.48 0.89 -12.27
N MET A 35 6.87 -0.07 -12.96
CA MET A 35 5.50 -0.51 -12.69
C MET A 35 5.38 -1.09 -11.28
N ASP A 36 6.30 -1.96 -10.87
CA ASP A 36 6.31 -2.56 -9.53
C ASP A 36 6.49 -1.51 -8.43
N SER A 37 7.39 -0.56 -8.66
CA SER A 37 7.64 0.56 -7.74
C SER A 37 6.43 1.49 -7.64
N ASN A 38 5.76 1.75 -8.76
CA ASN A 38 4.56 2.57 -8.81
C ASN A 38 3.38 1.90 -8.09
N GLU A 39 3.20 0.60 -8.27
CA GLU A 39 2.18 -0.17 -7.55
C GLU A 39 2.37 -0.10 -6.03
N LEU A 40 3.61 -0.30 -5.56
CA LEU A 40 3.92 -0.19 -4.15
C LEU A 40 3.67 1.24 -3.62
N ASN A 41 4.07 2.27 -4.36
CA ASN A 41 3.82 3.66 -3.98
C ASN A 41 2.33 3.99 -3.92
N GLN A 42 1.53 3.50 -4.86
CA GLN A 42 0.09 3.65 -4.85
C GLN A 42 -0.53 2.95 -3.63
N ALA A 43 -0.10 1.72 -3.32
CA ALA A 43 -0.55 1.00 -2.14
C ALA A 43 -0.19 1.74 -0.84
N MET A 44 1.03 2.26 -0.73
CA MET A 44 1.47 3.03 0.43
C MET A 44 0.69 4.35 0.57
N SER A 45 0.45 5.07 -0.52
CA SER A 45 -0.37 6.29 -0.52
C SER A 45 -1.81 5.99 -0.08
N ALA A 46 -2.41 4.94 -0.64
CA ALA A 46 -3.74 4.48 -0.26
C ALA A 46 -3.80 4.07 1.22
N SER A 47 -2.77 3.37 1.72
CA SER A 47 -2.68 2.98 3.14
C SER A 47 -2.59 4.18 4.06
N ARG A 48 -1.87 5.25 3.67
CA ARG A 48 -1.78 6.51 4.44
C ARG A 48 -3.11 7.23 4.47
N ALA A 49 -3.78 7.34 3.32
CA ALA A 49 -5.12 7.92 3.25
C ALA A 49 -6.11 7.10 4.10
N GLY A 50 -6.05 5.77 4.05
CA GLY A 50 -6.86 4.87 4.86
C GLY A 50 -6.57 4.99 6.36
N ALA A 51 -5.31 5.00 6.78
CA ALA A 51 -4.92 5.17 8.17
C ALA A 51 -5.36 6.52 8.74
N LEU A 52 -5.21 7.60 7.96
CA LEU A 52 -5.71 8.93 8.33
C LEU A 52 -7.24 8.94 8.44
N GLN A 53 -7.94 8.28 7.52
CA GLN A 53 -9.38 8.09 7.64
C GLN A 53 -9.73 7.32 8.92
N GLY A 54 -9.06 6.19 9.18
CA GLY A 54 -9.28 5.40 10.39
C GLY A 54 -8.94 6.14 11.69
N ALA A 55 -8.02 7.11 11.66
CA ALA A 55 -7.74 7.96 12.81
C ALA A 55 -8.81 9.06 12.99
N LEU A 56 -9.26 9.68 11.90
CA LEU A 56 -10.20 10.82 11.90
C LEU A 56 -11.68 10.44 11.95
N HIS A 57 -12.03 9.17 11.70
CA HIS A 57 -13.42 8.74 11.57
C HIS A 57 -14.11 8.58 12.94
N ASP A 58 -14.39 9.71 13.59
CA ASP A 58 -15.12 9.82 14.86
C ASP A 58 -16.56 10.33 14.66
N GLY A 59 -17.34 9.69 13.80
CA GLY A 59 -18.79 10.01 13.75
C GLY A 59 -19.60 9.52 12.56
N LEU A 60 -19.00 8.85 11.56
CA LEU A 60 -19.70 8.45 10.33
C LEU A 60 -19.49 6.98 9.94
N ALA A 61 -18.99 6.16 10.86
CA ALA A 61 -18.78 4.74 10.59
C ALA A 61 -20.14 4.01 10.60
N ILE A 62 -20.58 3.56 9.42
CA ILE A 62 -21.69 2.62 9.28
C ILE A 62 -21.16 1.25 9.70
N TYR A 63 -21.31 0.93 10.97
CA TYR A 63 -21.08 -0.41 11.51
C TYR A 63 -22.38 -1.23 11.42
N PRO A 64 -22.32 -2.57 11.29
CA PRO A 64 -23.49 -3.41 11.51
C PRO A 64 -24.07 -3.15 12.92
N ASP A 65 -25.38 -2.90 13.01
CA ASP A 65 -26.05 -2.31 14.18
C ASP A 65 -25.68 -2.97 15.52
N ASP A 66 -25.49 -4.29 15.54
CA ASP A 66 -25.25 -5.05 16.76
C ASP A 66 -23.83 -4.83 17.33
N THR A 67 -22.80 -4.83 16.47
CA THR A 67 -21.41 -4.54 16.87
C THR A 67 -21.18 -3.06 17.18
N TYR A 68 -21.96 -2.17 16.58
CA TYR A 68 -21.87 -0.72 16.80
C TYR A 68 -22.40 -0.32 18.18
N ARG A 69 -23.56 -0.85 18.59
CA ARG A 69 -24.18 -0.52 19.88
C ARG A 69 -23.26 -0.91 21.03
N ASP A 70 -22.66 -2.09 20.97
CA ASP A 70 -21.72 -2.55 21.98
C ASP A 70 -20.47 -1.66 22.08
N TYR A 71 -19.96 -1.18 20.94
CA TYR A 71 -18.79 -0.30 20.88
C TYR A 71 -19.07 1.11 21.43
N ILE A 72 -20.21 1.72 21.06
CA ILE A 72 -20.62 3.05 21.55
C ILE A 72 -20.90 3.01 23.06
N ILE A 73 -21.57 1.96 23.53
CA ILE A 73 -21.95 1.82 24.95
C ILE A 73 -20.71 1.59 25.82
N LYS A 74 -19.70 0.85 25.34
CA LYS A 74 -18.48 0.52 26.10
C LYS A 74 -17.41 1.59 26.04
N HIS A 75 -17.29 2.35 24.94
CA HIS A 75 -16.19 3.31 24.75
C HIS A 75 -16.65 4.71 24.26
N PRO A 76 -17.46 5.44 25.05
CA PRO A 76 -18.02 6.73 24.65
C PRO A 76 -16.97 7.83 24.39
N ARG A 77 -15.74 7.67 24.88
CA ARG A 77 -14.62 8.60 24.61
C ARG A 77 -14.00 8.45 23.22
N LEU A 78 -14.25 7.34 22.52
CA LEU A 78 -13.82 7.09 21.15
C LEU A 78 -14.79 7.69 20.10
N VAL A 79 -15.79 8.46 20.55
CA VAL A 79 -16.80 9.14 19.72
C VAL A 79 -16.46 10.63 19.53
N ASN A 80 -15.49 11.16 20.28
CA ASN A 80 -14.93 12.50 20.07
C ASN A 80 -13.63 12.40 19.27
N PRO A 81 -13.26 13.42 18.47
CA PRO A 81 -12.05 13.44 17.67
C PRO A 81 -10.85 13.06 18.52
N SER A 82 -10.47 11.79 18.39
CA SER A 82 -9.35 11.16 19.03
C SER A 82 -8.15 11.94 18.52
N GLY A 83 -7.44 12.64 19.42
CA GLY A 83 -6.25 13.42 19.10
C GLY A 83 -5.08 12.58 18.58
N VAL A 84 -5.38 11.43 17.97
CA VAL A 84 -4.50 10.45 17.39
C VAL A 84 -3.97 11.01 16.09
N LYS A 85 -2.65 11.18 16.03
CA LYS A 85 -1.95 11.65 14.85
C LYS A 85 -1.15 10.49 14.28
N ILE A 86 -1.35 10.20 12.99
CA ILE A 86 -0.50 9.24 12.28
C ILE A 86 0.84 9.91 12.00
N THR A 87 1.91 9.40 12.60
CA THR A 87 3.27 9.95 12.48
C THR A 87 3.95 9.40 11.23
N LYS A 88 3.85 8.09 11.00
CA LYS A 88 4.55 7.40 9.91
C LYS A 88 3.84 6.10 9.54
N ILE A 89 4.00 5.68 8.29
CA ILE A 89 3.67 4.31 7.86
C ILE A 89 4.90 3.75 7.16
N ASP A 90 5.43 2.70 7.75
CA ASP A 90 6.53 1.91 7.22
C ASP A 90 6.04 0.58 6.67
N TYR A 91 6.91 -0.05 5.89
CA TYR A 91 6.67 -1.39 5.40
C TYR A 91 7.94 -2.23 5.47
N SER A 92 7.75 -3.53 5.65
CA SER A 92 8.79 -4.55 5.57
C SER A 92 8.44 -5.55 4.49
N ASN A 93 9.36 -5.80 3.56
CA ASN A 93 9.22 -6.86 2.58
C ASN A 93 9.51 -8.21 3.25
N GLN A 94 8.56 -9.14 3.20
CA GLN A 94 8.63 -10.47 3.79
C GLN A 94 8.97 -11.55 2.74
N GLY A 95 9.26 -11.14 1.51
CA GLY A 95 9.58 -12.03 0.40
C GLY A 95 8.34 -12.61 -0.29
N PHE A 96 8.59 -13.55 -1.20
CA PHE A 96 7.55 -14.18 -2.00
C PHE A 96 6.73 -15.17 -1.17
N ASN A 97 5.41 -15.04 -1.18
CA ASN A 97 4.51 -16.00 -0.55
C ASN A 97 3.95 -16.96 -1.61
N PRO A 98 4.32 -18.26 -1.55
CA PRO A 98 3.87 -19.23 -2.54
C PRO A 98 2.36 -19.50 -2.51
N SER A 99 1.68 -19.31 -1.36
CA SER A 99 0.24 -19.55 -1.25
C SER A 99 -0.60 -18.55 -2.04
N TYR A 100 -0.13 -17.30 -2.14
CA TYR A 100 -0.82 -16.24 -2.89
C TYR A 100 -0.17 -15.93 -4.23
N GLN A 101 0.96 -16.56 -4.54
CA GLN A 101 1.82 -16.26 -5.69
C GLN A 101 2.16 -14.77 -5.81
N LYS A 102 2.37 -14.10 -4.68
CA LYS A 102 2.57 -12.64 -4.55
C LYS A 102 3.63 -12.33 -3.51
N THR A 103 4.28 -11.18 -3.66
CA THR A 103 5.24 -10.69 -2.67
C THR A 103 4.52 -10.16 -1.44
N LYS A 104 4.86 -10.67 -0.26
CA LYS A 104 4.23 -10.28 1.00
C LYS A 104 4.90 -9.03 1.55
N ILE A 105 4.09 -8.01 1.79
CA ILE A 105 4.48 -6.76 2.42
C ILE A 105 3.77 -6.66 3.77
N GLN A 106 4.52 -6.32 4.82
CA GLN A 106 3.98 -6.07 6.15
C GLN A 106 4.04 -4.58 6.44
N LEU A 107 2.87 -3.97 6.67
CA LEU A 107 2.71 -2.56 7.00
C LEU A 107 2.79 -2.35 8.51
N ARG A 108 3.50 -1.31 8.91
CA ARG A 108 3.59 -0.84 10.30
C ARG A 108 3.19 0.62 10.36
N VAL A 109 2.10 0.90 11.08
CA VAL A 109 1.62 2.26 11.30
C VAL A 109 2.14 2.75 12.64
N HIS A 110 2.70 3.95 12.66
CA HIS A 110 3.11 4.67 13.86
C HIS A 110 2.13 5.80 14.12
N ALA A 111 1.60 5.87 15.33
CA ALA A 111 0.62 6.86 15.73
C ALA A 111 0.92 7.40 17.12
N SER A 112 0.68 8.70 17.34
CA SER A 112 0.77 9.31 18.66
C SER A 112 -0.63 9.54 19.23
N ALA A 113 -0.85 9.19 20.49
CA ALA A 113 -2.13 9.37 21.19
C ALA A 113 -1.99 10.36 22.36
N PRO A 114 -3.03 11.14 22.69
CA PRO A 114 -3.01 12.00 23.86
C PRO A 114 -2.84 11.21 25.16
N SER A 115 -2.18 11.82 26.15
CA SER A 115 -1.97 11.22 27.47
C SER A 115 -3.30 10.93 28.16
N GLY A 116 -3.53 9.68 28.55
CA GLY A 116 -4.74 9.24 29.26
C GLY A 116 -5.66 8.28 28.50
N ILE A 117 -5.34 7.90 27.25
CA ILE A 117 -6.03 6.80 26.56
C ILE A 117 -5.57 5.45 27.12
N ASP A 118 -6.53 4.63 27.55
CA ASP A 118 -6.28 3.29 28.06
C ASP A 118 -5.73 2.34 26.99
N LYS A 119 -5.02 1.30 27.41
CA LYS A 119 -4.44 0.31 26.50
C LYS A 119 -5.50 -0.41 25.66
N SER A 120 -6.68 -0.67 26.22
CA SER A 120 -7.79 -1.29 25.48
C SER A 120 -8.27 -0.39 24.34
N ASP A 121 -8.45 0.90 24.62
CA ASP A 121 -8.90 1.89 23.65
C ASP A 121 -7.88 2.08 22.51
N ARG A 122 -6.58 2.05 22.85
CA ARG A 122 -5.48 2.08 21.85
C ARG A 122 -5.53 0.86 20.93
N ASN A 123 -5.80 -0.33 21.46
CA ASN A 123 -5.91 -1.53 20.62
C ASN A 123 -7.08 -1.41 19.64
N CYS A 124 -8.26 -0.98 20.11
CA CYS A 124 -9.43 -0.78 19.26
C CYS A 124 -9.19 0.28 18.17
N LEU A 125 -8.53 1.39 18.53
CA LEU A 125 -8.12 2.42 17.57
C LEU A 125 -7.10 1.88 16.56
N GLY A 126 -6.15 1.07 17.02
CA GLY A 126 -5.15 0.43 16.17
C GLY A 126 -5.78 -0.51 15.13
N ASP A 127 -6.74 -1.32 15.55
CA ASP A 127 -7.51 -2.19 14.67
C ASP A 127 -8.32 -1.40 13.64
N ARG A 128 -8.94 -0.29 14.06
CA ARG A 128 -9.64 0.63 13.16
C ARG A 128 -8.70 1.21 12.10
N ILE A 129 -7.55 1.74 12.52
CA ILE A 129 -6.54 2.30 11.62
C ILE A 129 -6.05 1.24 10.61
N ASN A 130 -5.71 0.05 11.09
CA ASN A 130 -5.26 -1.06 10.26
C ASN A 130 -6.35 -1.53 9.28
N TYR A 131 -7.60 -1.61 9.73
CA TYR A 131 -8.73 -1.94 8.87
C TYR A 131 -8.88 -0.94 7.72
N TYR A 132 -8.92 0.36 8.00
CA TYR A 132 -9.10 1.38 6.95
C TYR A 132 -7.88 1.48 6.02
N ALA A 133 -6.66 1.31 6.54
CA ALA A 133 -5.45 1.24 5.72
C ALA A 133 -5.54 0.11 4.69
N ARG A 134 -5.93 -1.10 5.12
CA ARG A 134 -6.11 -2.27 4.24
C ARG A 134 -7.29 -2.10 3.28
N LYS A 135 -8.42 -1.60 3.77
CA LYS A 135 -9.61 -1.32 2.96
C LYS A 135 -9.28 -0.39 1.81
N LYS A 136 -8.56 0.71 2.06
CA LYS A 136 -8.18 1.66 1.00
C LYS A 136 -7.23 1.08 -0.03
N ILE A 137 -6.33 0.17 0.36
CA ILE A 137 -5.51 -0.58 -0.61
C ILE A 137 -6.42 -1.39 -1.53
N CYS A 138 -7.33 -2.20 -0.97
CA CYS A 138 -8.23 -3.01 -1.80
C CYS A 138 -9.15 -2.15 -2.69
N GLU A 139 -9.58 -0.98 -2.23
CA GLU A 139 -10.34 -0.04 -3.05
C GLU A 139 -9.52 0.57 -4.19
N SER A 140 -8.24 0.88 -3.94
CA SER A 140 -7.34 1.44 -4.95
C SER A 140 -7.08 0.45 -6.10
N PHE A 141 -6.97 -0.83 -5.78
CA PHE A 141 -6.71 -1.90 -6.74
C PHE A 141 -7.95 -2.69 -7.18
N ARG A 142 -9.13 -2.35 -6.66
CA ARG A 142 -10.41 -3.03 -6.94
C ARG A 142 -10.36 -4.54 -6.63
N THR A 143 -9.75 -4.91 -5.50
CA THR A 143 -9.54 -6.29 -5.05
C THR A 143 -10.39 -6.67 -3.83
N GLN A 144 -11.48 -5.95 -3.58
CA GLN A 144 -12.34 -6.16 -2.40
C GLN A 144 -12.97 -7.56 -2.36
N ASN A 145 -13.16 -8.20 -3.52
CA ASN A 145 -13.68 -9.56 -3.65
C ASN A 145 -12.65 -10.66 -3.32
N LEU A 146 -11.36 -10.33 -3.23
CA LEU A 146 -10.27 -11.31 -2.99
C LEU A 146 -9.92 -11.45 -1.51
N THR A 147 -10.44 -10.57 -0.66
CA THR A 147 -10.13 -10.51 0.77
C THR A 147 -11.33 -10.87 1.63
N ASN A 148 -11.09 -11.12 2.92
CA ASN A 148 -12.14 -11.25 3.93
C ASN A 148 -12.76 -9.90 4.34
N SER A 149 -13.77 -9.97 5.22
CA SER A 149 -14.52 -8.83 5.75
C SER A 149 -13.67 -7.78 6.48
N VAL A 150 -12.49 -8.16 6.99
CA VAL A 150 -11.56 -7.27 7.70
C VAL A 150 -10.41 -6.77 6.83
N TYR A 151 -10.46 -7.06 5.53
CA TYR A 151 -9.44 -6.71 4.54
C TYR A 151 -8.04 -7.28 4.86
N ASN A 152 -7.93 -8.45 5.51
CA ASN A 152 -6.66 -9.06 5.90
C ASN A 152 -6.49 -10.50 5.37
N PRO A 153 -5.56 -10.76 4.44
CA PRO A 153 -4.64 -9.81 3.83
C PRO A 153 -5.30 -8.94 2.74
N ALA A 154 -4.79 -7.73 2.52
CA ALA A 154 -5.19 -6.87 1.42
C ALA A 154 -4.38 -7.18 0.16
N PHE A 155 -4.98 -7.07 -1.03
CA PHE A 155 -4.35 -7.52 -2.27
C PHE A 155 -4.14 -6.39 -3.27
N SER A 156 -3.05 -6.45 -4.02
CA SER A 156 -2.84 -5.72 -5.27
C SER A 156 -2.47 -6.70 -6.39
N THR A 157 -2.02 -6.18 -7.54
CA THR A 157 -1.64 -6.97 -8.71
C THR A 157 -0.49 -7.94 -8.40
N HIS A 158 0.57 -7.49 -7.73
CA HIS A 158 1.77 -8.30 -7.44
C HIS A 158 2.04 -8.49 -5.94
N TYR A 159 1.38 -7.72 -5.07
CA TYR A 159 1.65 -7.72 -3.64
C TYR A 159 0.46 -8.21 -2.79
N VAL A 160 0.79 -8.74 -1.63
CA VAL A 160 -0.15 -9.08 -0.56
C VAL A 160 0.26 -8.36 0.71
N PHE A 161 -0.65 -7.56 1.26
CA PHE A 161 -0.40 -6.64 2.38
C PHE A 161 -1.01 -7.20 3.67
N THR A 162 -0.22 -7.19 4.73
CA THR A 162 -0.64 -7.50 6.09
C THR A 162 -0.24 -6.35 7.00
N THR A 163 -0.93 -6.18 8.13
CA THR A 163 -0.61 -5.12 9.11
C THR A 163 -0.14 -5.76 10.41
N VAL A 164 0.79 -5.11 11.10
CA VAL A 164 1.07 -5.37 12.52
C VAL A 164 0.29 -4.42 13.41
N ASP A 165 0.31 -4.67 14.71
CA ASP A 165 -0.23 -3.74 15.70
C ASP A 165 0.40 -2.36 15.54
N VAL A 166 -0.43 -1.32 15.74
CA VAL A 166 0.01 0.07 15.64
C VAL A 166 1.04 0.36 16.72
N CYS A 167 2.15 0.96 16.32
CA CYS A 167 3.18 1.43 17.25
C CYS A 167 2.76 2.78 17.81
N TRP A 168 2.50 2.82 19.12
CA TRP A 168 2.08 4.02 19.84
C TRP A 168 3.30 4.74 20.42
N GLU A 169 3.46 6.02 20.06
CA GLU A 169 4.52 6.92 20.55
C GLU A 169 3.96 8.10 21.34
#